data_AF-A0A3P5XEV7-F1
#
_entry.id   AF-A0A3P5XEV7-F1
#
_cell.length_a   1.000
_cell.length_b   1.000
_cell.length_c   1.000
_cell.angle_alpha   90.00
_cell.angle_beta   90.00
_cell.angle_gamma   90.00
#
_symmetry.space_group_name_H-M   'P 1'
#
loop_
_entity.id
_entity.type
_entity.pdbx_description
1 polymer ?
#
loop_
_entity_poly.entity_id
_entity_poly.type
_entity_poly.pdbx_seq_one_letter_code
_entity_poly.pdbx_strand_id
1 'polypeptide(L)'
;MATQLTPEEAIERARRLQDDRLTAVRTVAEARQSLSDVRDETARELADLQARIAERIATAEREDVRAYSAALSAGWSADELRKIGFAEPDKKARTRRRSTRKPASSSAPAAADDAQSEPSTEG
;
A
#
# COMPACT_ATOMS: atom_id res chain seq x y z
N MET A 1 -5.43 -55.14 39.30
CA MET A 1 -5.22 -55.87 38.03
C MET A 1 -5.11 -54.82 36.94
N ALA A 2 -3.93 -54.61 36.35
CA ALA A 2 -3.82 -53.73 35.19
C ALA A 2 -4.47 -54.45 34.01
N THR A 3 -5.57 -53.91 33.48
CA THR A 3 -6.22 -54.43 32.28
C THR A 3 -5.22 -54.28 31.13
N GLN A 4 -4.62 -55.39 30.69
CA GLN A 4 -3.70 -55.37 29.57
C GLN A 4 -4.48 -55.04 28.30
N LEU A 5 -4.11 -53.93 27.67
CA LEU A 5 -4.74 -53.46 26.45
C LEU A 5 -4.40 -54.39 25.29
N THR A 6 -5.40 -54.79 24.50
CA THR A 6 -5.12 -55.58 23.30
C THR A 6 -4.39 -54.71 22.26
N PRO A 7 -3.58 -55.32 21.36
CA PRO A 7 -2.89 -54.57 20.31
C PRO A 7 -3.83 -53.70 19.45
N GLU A 8 -5.03 -54.21 19.14
CA GLU A 8 -6.02 -53.47 18.35
C GLU A 8 -6.55 -52.24 19.10
N GLU A 9 -6.89 -52.37 20.39
CA GLU A 9 -7.32 -51.25 21.22
C GLU A 9 -6.21 -50.20 21.41
N ALA A 10 -4.95 -50.62 21.43
CA ALA A 10 -3.79 -49.72 21.48
C ALA A 10 -3.67 -48.91 20.18
N ILE A 11 -3.81 -49.57 19.03
CA ILE A 11 -3.78 -48.92 17.70
C ILE A 11 -4.95 -47.94 17.56
N GLU A 12 -6.16 -48.34 17.96
CA GLU A 12 -7.34 -47.49 17.85
C GLU A 12 -7.23 -46.25 18.76
N ARG A 13 -6.69 -46.39 19.98
CA ARG A 13 -6.36 -45.22 20.83
C ARG A 13 -5.31 -44.32 20.17
N ALA A 14 -4.25 -44.90 19.60
CA ALA A 14 -3.21 -44.13 18.93
C ALA A 14 -3.77 -43.35 17.72
N ARG A 15 -4.67 -43.97 16.93
CA ARG A 15 -5.36 -43.31 15.81
C ARG A 15 -6.20 -42.13 16.28
N ARG A 16 -7.06 -42.32 17.29
CA ARG A 16 -7.87 -41.22 17.86
C ARG A 16 -7.00 -40.05 18.32
N LEU A 17 -5.93 -40.33 19.06
CA LEU A 17 -4.99 -39.29 19.50
C LEU A 17 -4.32 -38.57 18.32
N GLN A 18 -4.00 -39.29 17.25
CA GLN A 18 -3.44 -38.71 16.04
C GLN A 18 -4.47 -37.84 15.30
N ASP A 19 -5.72 -38.29 15.21
CA ASP A 19 -6.82 -37.55 14.59
C ASP A 19 -7.13 -36.25 15.36
N ASP A 20 -7.10 -36.30 16.69
CA ASP A 20 -7.26 -35.11 17.55
C ASP A 20 -6.14 -34.09 17.28
N ARG A 21 -4.89 -34.57 17.16
CA ARG A 21 -3.73 -33.72 16.82
C ARG A 21 -3.85 -33.10 15.43
N LEU A 22 -4.27 -33.89 14.44
CA LEU A 22 -4.49 -33.40 13.08
C LEU A 22 -5.61 -32.37 13.03
N THR A 23 -6.68 -32.58 13.80
CA THR A 23 -7.78 -31.63 13.95
C THR A 23 -7.30 -30.31 14.54
N ALA A 24 -6.48 -30.34 15.60
CA ALA A 24 -5.89 -29.14 16.18
C ALA A 24 -5.02 -28.37 15.16
N VAL A 25 -4.20 -29.08 14.38
CA VAL A 25 -3.37 -28.45 13.33
C VAL A 25 -4.24 -27.81 12.25
N ARG A 26 -5.32 -28.48 11.82
CA ARG A 26 -6.27 -27.93 10.85
C ARG A 26 -6.88 -26.63 11.36
N THR A 27 -7.36 -26.60 12.60
CA THR A 27 -7.95 -25.39 13.20
C THR A 27 -6.94 -24.23 13.23
N VAL A 28 -5.68 -24.50 13.57
CA VAL A 28 -4.62 -23.47 13.54
C VAL A 28 -4.36 -22.98 12.12
N ALA A 29 -4.34 -23.87 11.13
CA ALA A 29 -4.14 -23.50 9.73
C ALA A 29 -5.29 -22.61 9.22
N GLU A 30 -6.53 -22.99 9.49
CA GLU A 30 -7.73 -22.22 9.13
C GLU A 30 -7.73 -20.84 9.78
N ALA A 31 -7.40 -20.75 11.07
CA ALA A 31 -7.31 -19.47 11.78
C ALA A 31 -6.22 -18.55 11.19
N ARG A 32 -5.07 -19.11 10.80
CA ARG A 32 -4.00 -18.34 10.16
C ARG A 32 -4.37 -17.86 8.77
N GLN A 33 -5.04 -18.71 7.99
CA GLN A 33 -5.53 -18.34 6.66
C GLN A 33 -6.55 -17.20 6.76
N SER A 34 -7.56 -17.36 7.63
CA SER A 34 -8.57 -16.33 7.87
C SER A 34 -7.95 -15.00 8.32
N LEU A 35 -6.93 -15.04 9.19
CA LEU A 35 -6.22 -13.83 9.59
C LEU A 35 -5.48 -13.16 8.41
N SER A 36 -4.87 -13.95 7.52
CA SER A 36 -4.23 -13.42 6.31
C SER A 36 -5.25 -12.76 5.40
N ASP A 37 -6.38 -13.42 5.16
CA ASP A 37 -7.45 -12.92 4.29
C ASP A 37 -7.99 -11.59 4.80
N VAL A 38 -8.27 -11.49 6.11
CA VAL A 38 -8.73 -10.24 6.75
C VAL A 38 -7.69 -9.12 6.62
N ARG A 39 -6.40 -9.43 6.79
CA ARG A 39 -5.33 -8.43 6.62
C ARG A 39 -5.26 -7.90 5.19
N ASP A 40 -5.35 -8.78 4.21
CA ASP A 40 -5.28 -8.40 2.80
C ASP A 40 -6.51 -7.59 2.38
N GLU A 41 -7.70 -7.98 2.83
CA GLU A 41 -8.93 -7.23 2.62
C GLU A 41 -8.84 -5.83 3.25
N THR A 42 -8.46 -5.75 4.52
CA THR A 42 -8.30 -4.47 5.23
C THR A 42 -7.27 -3.57 4.56
N ALA A 43 -6.16 -4.13 4.06
CA ALA A 43 -5.14 -3.37 3.35
C ALA A 43 -5.67 -2.77 2.04
N ARG A 44 -6.49 -3.52 1.28
CA ARG A 44 -7.14 -3.03 0.07
C ARG A 44 -8.14 -1.92 0.38
N GLU A 45 -9.00 -2.12 1.38
CA GLU A 45 -9.98 -1.11 1.80
C GLU A 45 -9.31 0.19 2.24
N LEU A 46 -8.22 0.09 3.00
CA LEU A 46 -7.43 1.24 3.44
C LEU A 46 -6.84 1.98 2.23
N ALA A 47 -6.26 1.27 1.26
CA ALA A 47 -5.72 1.87 0.05
C ALA A 47 -6.81 2.62 -0.76
N ASP A 48 -8.00 2.02 -0.90
CA ASP A 48 -9.13 2.64 -1.59
C ASP A 48 -9.66 3.88 -0.86
N LEU A 49 -9.69 3.85 0.47
CA LEU A 49 -10.07 5.01 1.28
C LEU A 49 -9.04 6.14 1.14
N GLN A 50 -7.76 5.81 1.19
CA GLN A 50 -6.69 6.78 1.00
C GLN A 50 -6.76 7.42 -0.40
N ALA A 51 -6.99 6.63 -1.45
CA ALA A 51 -7.15 7.14 -2.81
C ALA A 51 -8.35 8.11 -2.93
N ARG A 52 -9.49 7.74 -2.33
CA ARG A 52 -10.69 8.60 -2.31
C ARG A 52 -10.46 9.90 -1.55
N ILE A 53 -9.79 9.85 -0.40
CA ILE A 53 -9.44 11.05 0.38
C ILE A 53 -8.50 11.94 -0.43
N ALA A 54 -7.46 11.36 -1.04
CA ALA A 54 -6.51 12.08 -1.86
C ALA A 54 -7.19 12.78 -3.05
N GLU A 55 -8.12 12.11 -3.75
CA GLU A 55 -8.85 12.71 -4.87
C GLU A 55 -9.78 13.85 -4.42
N ARG A 56 -10.46 13.70 -3.28
CA ARG A 56 -11.30 14.76 -2.70
C ARG A 56 -10.48 16.00 -2.36
N ILE A 57 -9.33 15.82 -1.71
CA ILE A 57 -8.40 16.91 -1.41
C ILE A 57 -7.88 17.53 -2.71
N ALA A 58 -7.41 16.73 -3.66
CA ALA A 58 -6.88 17.21 -4.93
C ALA A 58 -7.92 18.02 -5.73
N THR A 59 -9.19 17.62 -5.69
CA THR A 59 -10.30 18.36 -6.30
C THR A 59 -10.54 19.69 -5.62
N ALA A 60 -10.68 19.71 -4.29
CA ALA A 60 -10.85 20.95 -3.54
C ALA A 60 -9.68 21.93 -3.77
N GLU A 61 -8.44 21.45 -3.80
CA GLU A 61 -7.29 22.28 -4.13
C GLU A 61 -7.35 22.83 -5.56
N ARG A 62 -7.81 22.03 -6.55
CA ARG A 62 -7.95 22.50 -7.94
C ARG A 62 -9.00 23.61 -8.03
N GLU A 63 -10.10 23.47 -7.29
CA GLU A 63 -11.17 24.47 -7.24
C GLU A 63 -10.70 25.77 -6.60
N ASP A 64 -9.95 25.71 -5.49
CA ASP A 64 -9.34 26.89 -4.86
C ASP A 64 -8.41 27.64 -5.83
N VAL A 65 -7.50 26.90 -6.47
CA VAL A 65 -6.60 27.42 -7.52
C VAL A 65 -7.37 28.08 -8.66
N ARG A 66 -8.47 27.47 -9.09
CA ARG A 66 -9.34 27.98 -10.16
C ARG A 66 -10.05 29.26 -9.72
N ALA A 67 -10.63 29.29 -8.53
CA ALA A 67 -11.32 30.46 -7.98
C ALA A 67 -10.37 31.65 -7.83
N TYR A 68 -9.18 31.43 -7.26
CA TYR A 68 -8.16 32.47 -7.15
C TYR A 68 -7.72 32.97 -8.54
N SER A 69 -7.54 32.07 -9.52
CA SER A 69 -7.20 32.49 -10.89
C SER A 69 -8.32 33.30 -11.56
N ALA A 70 -9.59 32.96 -11.32
CA ALA A 70 -10.72 33.69 -11.84
C ALA A 70 -10.81 35.10 -11.23
N ALA A 71 -10.49 35.26 -9.94
CA ALA A 71 -10.40 36.57 -9.30
C ALA A 71 -9.30 37.43 -9.95
N LEU A 72 -8.12 36.86 -10.23
CA LEU A 72 -7.07 37.56 -10.95
C LEU A 72 -7.51 37.97 -12.36
N SER A 73 -8.19 37.08 -13.09
CA SER A 73 -8.74 37.40 -14.42
C SER A 73 -9.84 38.46 -14.40
N ALA A 74 -10.55 38.60 -13.27
CA ALA A 74 -11.55 39.65 -13.05
C ALA A 74 -10.93 41.02 -12.70
N GLY A 75 -9.60 41.13 -12.68
CA GLY A 75 -8.88 42.38 -12.45
C GLY A 75 -8.38 42.59 -11.03
N TRP A 76 -8.59 41.63 -10.12
CA TRP A 76 -7.98 41.70 -8.79
C TRP A 76 -6.47 41.46 -8.87
N SER A 77 -5.68 42.28 -8.19
CA SER A 77 -4.27 41.98 -7.97
C SER A 77 -4.09 40.99 -6.81
N ALA A 78 -2.96 40.26 -6.81
CA ALA A 78 -2.60 39.35 -5.72
C ALA A 78 -2.45 40.08 -4.37
N ASP A 79 -2.03 41.35 -4.39
CA ASP A 79 -1.84 42.15 -3.18
C ASP A 79 -3.17 42.62 -2.60
N GLU A 80 -4.14 42.96 -3.45
CA GLU A 80 -5.51 43.29 -3.01
C GLU A 80 -6.21 42.07 -2.40
N LEU A 81 -6.10 40.90 -3.05
CA LEU A 81 -6.62 39.65 -2.50
C LEU A 81 -5.98 39.34 -1.14
N ARG A 82 -4.67 39.53 -1.01
CA ARG A 82 -3.98 39.34 0.28
C ARG A 82 -4.45 40.34 1.34
N LYS A 83 -4.69 41.60 0.97
CA LYS A 83 -5.16 42.65 1.89
C LYS A 83 -6.54 42.34 2.46
N ILE A 84 -7.39 41.64 1.71
CA ILE A 84 -8.73 41.21 2.16
C ILE A 84 -8.74 39.78 2.75
N GLY A 85 -7.56 39.15 2.90
CA GLY A 85 -7.40 37.87 3.58
C GLY A 85 -7.35 36.63 2.68
N PHE A 86 -7.44 36.78 1.36
CA PHE A 86 -7.25 35.67 0.40
C PHE A 86 -5.79 35.56 -0.01
N ALA A 87 -5.06 34.68 0.68
CA ALA A 87 -3.68 34.34 0.31
C ALA A 87 -3.62 33.52 -0.98
N GLU A 88 -2.42 33.39 -1.55
CA GLU A 88 -2.21 32.53 -2.71
C GLU A 88 -2.46 31.05 -2.32
N PRO A 89 -3.21 30.28 -3.13
CA PRO A 89 -3.47 28.86 -2.90
C PRO A 89 -2.18 28.08 -2.64
N ASP A 90 -2.19 27.25 -1.60
CA ASP A 90 -1.00 26.47 -1.16
C ASP A 90 -0.42 25.62 -2.29
N LYS A 91 -1.27 25.07 -3.15
CA LYS A 91 -0.86 24.29 -4.33
C LYS A 91 -0.09 25.13 -5.34
N LYS A 92 -0.49 26.39 -5.58
CA LYS A 92 0.25 27.31 -6.45
C LYS A 92 1.59 27.68 -5.82
N ALA A 93 1.59 28.04 -4.53
CA ALA A 93 2.80 28.40 -3.79
C ALA A 93 3.82 27.25 -3.75
N ARG A 94 3.36 26.01 -3.50
CA ARG A 94 4.20 24.80 -3.50
C ARG A 94 4.81 24.52 -4.88
N THR A 95 4.01 24.61 -5.94
CA THR A 95 4.48 24.39 -7.33
C THR A 95 5.54 25.41 -7.73
N ARG A 96 5.34 26.70 -7.38
CA ARG A 96 6.33 27.76 -7.61
C ARG A 96 7.65 27.47 -6.91
N ARG A 97 7.61 27.08 -5.63
CA ARG A 97 8.81 26.71 -4.84
C ARG A 97 9.56 25.51 -5.43
N ARG A 98 8.83 24.52 -5.98
CA ARG A 98 9.45 23.35 -6.63
C ARG A 98 10.13 23.72 -7.94
N SER A 99 9.51 24.60 -8.74
CA SER A 99 10.09 25.10 -9.98
C SER A 99 11.39 25.87 -9.73
N THR A 100 11.45 26.71 -8.69
CA THR A 100 12.66 27.46 -8.33
C THR A 100 13.79 26.61 -7.75
N ARG A 101 13.55 25.33 -7.44
CA ARG A 101 14.54 24.41 -6.84
C ARG A 101 15.08 23.35 -7.82
N LYS A 102 14.81 23.47 -9.12
CA LYS A 102 15.26 22.45 -10.09
C LYS A 102 16.80 22.33 -10.06
N PRO A 103 17.38 21.18 -9.67
CA PRO A 103 18.81 20.96 -9.79
C PRO A 103 19.18 20.85 -11.26
N ALA A 104 20.31 21.44 -11.65
CA ALA A 104 20.89 21.26 -12.97
C ALA A 104 21.15 19.77 -13.20
N SER A 105 20.43 19.17 -14.14
CA SER A 105 20.57 17.77 -14.51
C SER A 105 21.98 17.50 -15.06
N SER A 106 22.79 16.76 -14.31
CA SER A 106 23.97 16.07 -14.81
C SER A 106 23.53 14.81 -15.56
N SER A 107 23.48 14.89 -16.89
CA SER A 107 23.32 13.74 -17.77
C SER A 107 24.67 13.04 -17.94
N ALA A 108 24.78 11.77 -17.55
CA ALA A 108 25.85 10.87 -18.00
C ALA A 108 25.20 9.54 -18.42
N PRO A 109 25.39 9.06 -19.66
CA PRO A 109 24.97 7.73 -20.07
C PRO A 109 26.10 6.74 -19.76
N ALA A 110 25.79 5.67 -19.00
CA ALA A 110 26.68 4.52 -18.88
C ALA A 110 26.13 3.38 -19.76
N ALA A 111 26.91 3.03 -20.76
CA ALA A 111 26.74 1.88 -21.64
C ALA A 111 27.46 0.65 -21.07
N ALA A 112 26.90 -0.54 -21.34
CA ALA A 112 27.43 -1.90 -21.15
C ALA A 112 27.74 -2.31 -19.68
N ASP A 113 27.49 -3.52 -19.20
CA ASP A 113 27.64 -4.85 -19.80
C ASP A 113 26.92 -5.85 -18.86
N ASP A 114 26.12 -6.79 -19.36
CA ASP A 114 25.86 -8.05 -18.64
C ASP A 114 25.55 -9.16 -19.66
N ALA A 115 26.62 -9.82 -20.08
CA ALA A 115 26.57 -11.03 -20.86
C ALA A 115 26.11 -12.19 -19.97
N GLN A 116 24.95 -12.74 -20.35
CA GLN A 116 24.38 -14.05 -20.04
C GLN A 116 25.32 -15.04 -19.33
N SER A 117 24.95 -15.38 -18.10
CA SER A 117 25.45 -16.56 -17.40
C SER A 117 24.33 -17.62 -17.27
N GLU A 118 24.69 -18.85 -17.68
CA GLU A 118 24.09 -20.17 -17.34
C GLU A 118 22.81 -20.63 -18.09
N PRO A 119 22.50 -21.95 -18.19
CA PRO A 119 23.39 -23.13 -18.27
C PRO A 119 22.92 -24.16 -19.34
N SER A 120 23.85 -24.93 -19.94
CA SER A 120 23.51 -26.09 -20.80
C SER A 120 23.85 -27.41 -20.11
N THR A 121 22.82 -28.00 -19.52
CA THR A 121 22.38 -29.40 -19.55
C THR A 121 23.25 -30.44 -20.30
N GLU A 122 23.70 -31.45 -19.54
CA GLU A 122 23.65 -32.92 -19.79
C GLU A 122 24.49 -33.56 -20.92
N GLY A 123 25.24 -34.60 -20.53
CA GLY A 123 26.04 -35.49 -21.39
C GLY A 123 27.04 -36.32 -20.60
#